data_AF-A0A9P9L2L7-F1
#
_entry.id   AF-A0A9P9L2L7-F1
#
_cell.length_a   1.000
_cell.length_b   1.000
_cell.length_c   1.000
_cell.angle_alpha   90.00
_cell.angle_beta   90.00
_cell.angle_gamma   90.00
#
_symmetry.space_group_name_H-M   'P 1'
#
loop_
_entity.id
_entity.type
_entity.pdbx_description
1 polymer ?
#
loop_
_entity_poly.entity_id
_entity_poly.type
_entity_poly.pdbx_seq_one_letter_code
_entity_poly.pdbx_strand_id
1 'polypeptide(L)'
;MYERLLSLQGSLIPKCFGETTVHGTRALILSEVDGVESCNQKFPCLEPPEFQRRIEEAFAELAKFGLAYGDLKLDNFLLVGDRVVIVDLESVWEDTPDEIEYANETHVEHLISMYERHLDGMSNDG
;
A
#
# COMPACT_ATOMS: atom_id res chain seq x y z
N MET A 1 0.67 -0.06 -16.01
CA MET A 1 0.70 0.68 -14.73
C MET A 1 2.12 1.04 -14.30
N TYR A 2 3.00 0.05 -14.06
CA TYR A 2 4.38 0.29 -13.59
C TYR A 2 5.22 1.28 -14.41
N GLU A 3 5.14 1.28 -15.75
CA GLU A 3 5.87 2.24 -16.59
C GLU A 3 5.46 3.70 -16.36
N ARG A 4 4.17 3.95 -16.12
CA ARG A 4 3.64 5.29 -15.82
C ARG A 4 4.09 5.79 -14.44
N LEU A 5 4.31 4.85 -13.51
CA LEU A 5 4.72 5.12 -12.15
C LEU A 5 6.24 4.99 -11.96
N LEU A 6 7.03 5.16 -13.02
CA LEU A 6 8.49 4.99 -12.97
C LEU A 6 9.16 5.83 -11.88
N SER A 7 8.71 7.07 -11.66
CA SER A 7 9.25 7.95 -10.61
C SER A 7 8.87 7.53 -9.18
N LEU A 8 7.88 6.66 -9.02
CA LEU A 8 7.44 6.10 -7.74
C LEU A 8 8.10 4.75 -7.43
N GLN A 9 8.77 4.14 -8.41
CA GLN A 9 9.43 2.85 -8.25
C GLN A 9 10.68 2.94 -7.35
N GLY A 10 10.76 2.03 -6.38
CA GLY A 10 11.77 2.00 -5.33
C GLY A 10 11.48 2.94 -4.16
N SER A 11 10.45 3.79 -4.29
CA SER A 11 10.00 4.66 -3.21
C SER A 11 8.65 4.24 -2.65
N LEU A 12 7.59 4.44 -3.43
CA LEU A 12 6.21 4.16 -3.05
C LEU A 12 5.75 2.77 -3.51
N ILE A 13 6.33 2.27 -4.61
CA ILE A 13 6.03 0.95 -5.16
C ILE A 13 7.35 0.20 -5.44
N PRO A 14 7.36 -1.15 -5.50
CA PRO A 14 8.54 -1.90 -5.92
C PRO A 14 9.03 -1.49 -7.31
N LYS A 15 10.33 -1.66 -7.57
CA LYS A 15 10.84 -1.56 -8.93
C LYS A 15 10.36 -2.77 -9.72
N CYS A 16 9.81 -2.53 -10.90
CA CYS A 16 9.43 -3.60 -11.83
C CYS A 16 10.55 -3.82 -12.84
N PHE A 17 11.09 -5.03 -12.85
CA PHE A 17 12.13 -5.46 -13.80
C PHE A 17 11.54 -6.05 -15.09
N GLY A 18 10.22 -6.29 -15.10
CA GLY A 18 9.48 -6.78 -16.26
C GLY A 18 8.53 -7.92 -15.90
N GLU A 19 8.00 -8.54 -16.95
CA GLU A 19 7.07 -9.66 -16.86
C GLU A 19 7.74 -10.96 -17.30
N THR A 20 7.33 -12.06 -16.69
CA THR A 20 7.76 -13.42 -17.03
C THR A 20 6.59 -14.39 -16.91
N THR A 21 6.84 -15.67 -17.09
CA THR A 21 5.86 -16.74 -16.92
C THR A 21 6.43 -17.83 -16.04
N VAL A 22 5.71 -18.20 -14.99
CA VAL A 22 6.05 -19.29 -14.07
C VAL A 22 4.96 -20.36 -14.19
N HIS A 23 5.32 -21.55 -14.65
CA HIS A 23 4.38 -22.66 -14.87
C HIS A 23 3.16 -22.31 -15.75
N GLY A 24 3.33 -21.43 -16.74
CA GLY A 24 2.25 -20.97 -17.62
C GLY A 24 1.44 -19.79 -17.08
N THR A 25 1.68 -19.36 -15.85
CA THR A 25 1.03 -18.20 -15.23
C THR A 25 1.90 -16.96 -15.39
N ARG A 26 1.30 -15.85 -15.84
CA ARG A 26 1.99 -14.56 -15.92
C ARG A 26 2.46 -14.12 -14.52
N ALA A 27 3.70 -13.68 -14.43
CA ALA A 27 4.30 -13.20 -13.19
C ALA A 27 5.06 -11.89 -13.43
N LEU A 28 5.07 -11.01 -12.45
CA LEU A 28 5.91 -9.81 -12.44
C LEU A 28 7.20 -10.09 -11.68
N ILE A 29 8.32 -9.58 -12.19
CA ILE A 29 9.59 -9.59 -11.48
C ILE A 29 9.74 -8.22 -10.82
N LEU A 30 9.58 -8.19 -9.50
CA LEU A 30 9.67 -6.96 -8.70
C LEU A 30 10.93 -6.98 -7.84
N SER A 31 11.45 -5.80 -7.49
CA SER A 31 12.49 -5.68 -6.46
C SER A 31 11.94 -6.10 -5.11
N GLU A 32 12.74 -6.84 -4.36
CA GLU A 32 12.50 -7.05 -2.94
C GLU A 32 12.41 -5.71 -2.21
N VAL A 33 11.45 -5.62 -1.29
CA VAL A 33 11.27 -4.48 -0.40
C VAL A 33 11.54 -4.98 1.00
N ASP A 34 12.60 -4.46 1.62
CA ASP A 34 12.95 -4.76 3.01
C ASP A 34 12.00 -3.99 3.95
N GLY A 35 10.82 -4.56 4.15
CA GLY A 35 9.74 -3.99 4.94
C GLY A 35 8.90 -5.07 5.62
N VAL A 36 8.07 -4.63 6.56
CA VAL A 36 7.15 -5.52 7.29
C VAL A 36 5.75 -5.26 6.81
N GLU A 37 5.04 -6.31 6.35
CA GLU A 37 3.61 -6.20 6.03
C GLU A 37 2.84 -5.67 7.23
N SER A 38 1.91 -4.72 7.00
CA SER A 38 1.21 -4.05 8.10
C SER A 38 0.37 -5.02 8.95
N CYS A 39 -0.05 -6.17 8.39
CA CYS A 39 -0.73 -7.25 9.11
C CYS A 39 0.19 -8.24 9.85
N ASN A 40 1.52 -8.11 9.72
CA ASN A 40 2.50 -9.04 10.31
C ASN A 40 3.45 -8.33 11.29
N GLN A 41 3.01 -7.21 11.86
CA GLN A 41 3.79 -6.51 12.88
C GLN A 41 3.91 -7.33 14.18
N LYS A 42 4.88 -6.95 15.00
CA LYS A 42 5.07 -7.48 16.35
C LYS A 42 5.19 -6.30 17.31
N PHE A 43 4.83 -6.50 18.58
CA PHE A 43 4.97 -5.44 19.56
C PHE A 43 6.44 -5.11 19.86
N PRO A 44 6.81 -3.82 19.99
CA PRO A 44 5.96 -2.64 19.74
C PRO A 44 5.64 -2.46 18.25
N CYS A 45 4.35 -2.29 17.92
CA CYS A 45 3.85 -2.07 16.56
C CYS A 45 3.82 -0.58 16.21
N LEU A 46 3.43 -0.26 14.97
CA LEU A 46 3.21 1.13 14.57
C LEU A 46 1.92 1.64 15.23
N GLU A 47 1.93 2.88 15.72
CA GLU A 47 0.71 3.47 16.29
C GLU A 47 -0.28 3.83 15.16
N PRO A 48 -1.60 3.64 15.33
CA PRO A 48 -2.60 3.93 14.30
C PRO A 48 -2.49 5.33 13.66
N PRO A 49 -2.25 6.43 14.41
CA PRO A 49 -2.09 7.76 13.79
C PRO A 49 -0.88 7.86 12.86
N GLU A 50 0.19 7.14 13.14
CA GLU A 50 1.39 7.12 12.31
C GLU A 50 1.19 6.22 11.08
N PHE A 51 0.44 5.12 11.20
CA PHE A 51 0.00 4.35 10.06
C PHE A 51 -0.88 5.19 9.12
N GLN A 52 -1.84 5.94 9.67
CA GLN A 52 -2.68 6.88 8.93
C GLN A 52 -1.89 7.89 8.13
N ARG A 53 -0.97 8.61 8.78
CA ARG A 53 -0.12 9.60 8.12
C ARG A 53 0.59 9.01 6.89
N ARG A 54 1.12 7.78 7.01
CA ARG A 54 1.87 7.13 5.92
C ARG A 54 0.96 6.70 4.76
N ILE A 55 -0.26 6.23 5.04
CA ILE A 55 -1.24 5.88 4.01
C ILE A 55 -1.72 7.14 3.28
N GLU A 56 -2.02 8.22 4.01
CA GLU A 56 -2.40 9.51 3.43
C GLU A 56 -1.31 10.05 2.50
N GLU A 57 -0.05 10.02 2.92
CA GLU A 57 1.10 10.42 2.09
C GLU A 57 1.22 9.54 0.85
N ALA A 58 1.09 8.21 1.00
CA ALA A 58 1.14 7.27 -0.11
C ALA A 58 0.04 7.53 -1.16
N PHE A 59 -1.21 7.74 -0.71
CA PHE A 59 -2.34 8.01 -1.58
C PHE A 59 -2.26 9.40 -2.22
N ALA A 60 -1.75 10.40 -1.50
CA ALA A 60 -1.48 11.71 -2.06
C ALA A 60 -0.43 11.66 -3.19
N GLU A 61 0.63 10.83 -3.05
CA GLU A 61 1.59 10.63 -4.15
C GLU A 61 0.94 9.96 -5.37
N LEU A 62 0.06 8.98 -5.19
CA LEU A 62 -0.70 8.37 -6.31
C LEU A 62 -1.65 9.38 -6.97
N ALA A 63 -2.33 10.21 -6.18
CA ALA A 63 -3.28 11.21 -6.66
C ALA A 63 -2.62 12.24 -7.61
N LYS A 64 -1.32 12.55 -7.42
CA LYS A 64 -0.55 13.41 -8.36
C LYS A 64 -0.48 12.85 -9.78
N PHE A 65 -0.69 11.54 -9.95
CA PHE A 65 -0.75 10.86 -11.25
C PHE A 65 -2.18 10.66 -11.76
N GLY A 66 -3.18 11.21 -11.06
CA GLY A 66 -4.59 10.98 -11.34
C GLY A 66 -5.02 9.54 -11.03
N LEU A 67 -4.45 8.94 -9.98
CA LEU A 67 -4.69 7.55 -9.62
C LEU A 67 -5.24 7.41 -8.20
N ALA A 68 -6.17 6.48 -8.05
CA ALA A 68 -6.65 5.95 -6.77
C ALA A 68 -6.27 4.46 -6.62
N TYR A 69 -6.19 4.00 -5.38
CA TYR A 69 -5.90 2.61 -5.03
C TYR A 69 -7.06 1.98 -4.26
N GLY A 70 -7.40 0.72 -4.52
CA GLY A 70 -8.58 0.10 -3.89
C GLY A 70 -8.46 -1.35 -3.45
N ASP A 71 -7.29 -1.99 -3.55
CA ASP A 71 -7.11 -3.28 -2.86
C ASP A 71 -6.61 -3.05 -1.43
N LEU A 72 -7.54 -2.68 -0.54
CA LEU A 72 -7.26 -2.19 0.81
C LEU A 72 -6.82 -3.28 1.82
N LYS A 73 -6.25 -4.40 1.37
CA LYS A 73 -5.75 -5.42 2.29
C LYS A 73 -4.48 -4.94 2.97
N LEU A 74 -4.34 -5.23 4.27
CA LEU A 74 -3.18 -4.81 5.07
C LEU A 74 -1.85 -5.45 4.59
N ASP A 75 -1.89 -6.63 3.96
CA ASP A 75 -0.71 -7.28 3.38
C ASP A 75 -0.17 -6.57 2.13
N ASN A 76 -0.98 -5.73 1.46
CA ASN A 76 -0.53 -4.92 0.33
C ASN A 76 0.35 -3.71 0.73
N PHE A 77 0.43 -3.41 2.03
CA PHE A 77 1.19 -2.27 2.55
C PHE A 77 2.37 -2.74 3.38
N LEU A 78 3.58 -2.56 2.84
CA LEU A 78 4.83 -2.81 3.54
C LEU A 78 5.29 -1.55 4.27
N LEU A 79 5.54 -1.68 5.57
CA LEU A 79 6.10 -0.62 6.42
C LEU A 79 7.62 -0.63 6.28
N VAL A 80 8.18 0.48 5.78
CA VAL A 80 9.62 0.64 5.57
C VAL A 80 10.05 1.96 6.19
N GLY A 81 10.78 1.93 7.30
CA GLY A 81 11.23 3.15 7.98
C GLY A 81 10.07 4.05 8.39
N ASP A 82 9.97 5.24 7.76
CA ASP A 82 8.96 6.27 7.97
C ASP A 82 7.86 6.33 6.90
N ARG A 83 7.81 5.36 5.98
CA ARG A 83 6.88 5.31 4.84
C ARG A 83 6.17 3.96 4.70
N VAL A 84 5.27 3.92 3.72
CA VAL A 84 4.64 2.71 3.19
C VAL A 84 5.12 2.44 1.76
N VAL A 85 5.21 1.17 1.40
CA VAL A 85 5.38 0.69 0.03
C VAL A 85 4.18 -0.18 -0.36
N ILE A 86 3.53 0.14 -1.48
CA ILE A 86 2.37 -0.58 -2.03
C ILE A 86 2.86 -1.60 -3.05
N VAL A 87 2.58 -2.89 -2.85
CA VAL A 87 3.14 -3.98 -3.68
C VAL A 87 2.21 -4.46 -4.79
N ASP A 88 0.92 -4.61 -4.52
CA ASP A 88 -0.07 -5.04 -5.50
C ASP A 88 -0.72 -3.79 -6.12
N LEU A 89 -0.57 -3.61 -7.43
CA LEU A 89 -1.13 -2.48 -8.18
C LEU A 89 -2.23 -2.90 -9.17
N GLU A 90 -2.78 -4.12 -9.03
CA GLU A 90 -3.84 -4.60 -9.92
C GLU A 90 -5.15 -3.82 -9.75
N SER A 91 -5.37 -3.24 -8.57
CA SER A 91 -6.55 -2.42 -8.25
C SER A 91 -6.23 -0.92 -8.17
N VAL A 92 -5.43 -0.44 -9.10
CA VAL A 92 -5.20 1.01 -9.33
C VAL A 92 -6.04 1.46 -10.52
N TRP A 93 -6.78 2.56 -10.39
CA TRP A 93 -7.55 3.15 -11.49
C TRP A 93 -7.37 4.66 -11.57
N GLU A 94 -7.78 5.21 -12.71
CA GLU A 94 -7.81 6.65 -12.96
C GLU A 94 -9.21 7.19 -12.72
N ASP A 95 -9.27 8.41 -12.17
CA ASP A 95 -10.53 9.14 -12.05
C ASP A 95 -10.29 10.66 -12.04
N THR A 96 -11.35 11.43 -11.87
CA THR A 96 -11.29 12.87 -11.64
C THR A 96 -10.66 13.19 -10.28
N PRO A 97 -10.05 14.37 -10.11
CA PRO A 97 -9.46 14.76 -8.82
C PRO A 97 -10.43 14.67 -7.64
N ASP A 98 -11.69 15.10 -7.84
CA ASP A 98 -12.72 15.09 -6.79
C ASP A 98 -13.09 13.64 -6.37
N GLU A 99 -13.21 12.72 -7.32
CA GLU A 99 -13.46 11.30 -7.04
C GLU A 99 -12.26 10.61 -6.39
N ILE A 100 -11.03 10.99 -6.77
CA ILE A 100 -9.80 10.49 -6.13
C ILE A 100 -9.69 11.00 -4.69
N GLU A 101 -9.99 12.28 -4.45
CA GLU A 101 -9.99 12.85 -3.09
C GLU A 101 -10.99 12.12 -2.20
N TYR A 102 -12.24 11.95 -2.68
CA TYR A 102 -13.27 11.19 -1.97
C TYR A 102 -12.88 9.73 -1.72
N ALA A 103 -12.31 9.05 -2.73
CA ALA A 103 -11.82 7.68 -2.58
C ALA A 103 -10.70 7.60 -1.54
N ASN A 104 -9.73 8.53 -1.57
CA ASN A 104 -8.62 8.53 -0.63
C ASN A 104 -9.09 8.71 0.82
N GLU A 105 -10.00 9.66 1.07
CA GLU A 105 -10.56 9.88 2.41
C GLU A 105 -11.24 8.60 2.94
N THR A 106 -12.15 8.02 2.16
CA THR A 106 -12.90 6.83 2.56
C THR A 106 -12.00 5.59 2.73
N HIS A 107 -10.99 5.43 1.86
CA HIS A 107 -10.06 4.31 1.94
C HIS A 107 -9.10 4.41 3.13
N VAL A 108 -8.62 5.61 3.45
CA VAL A 108 -7.81 5.86 4.65
C VAL A 108 -8.61 5.48 5.89
N GLU A 109 -9.83 6.01 6.05
CA GLU A 109 -10.69 5.67 7.20
C GLU A 109 -10.92 4.16 7.33
N HIS A 110 -11.15 3.47 6.21
CA HIS A 110 -11.33 2.03 6.18
C HIS A 110 -10.08 1.26 6.60
N LEU A 111 -8.91 1.65 6.08
CA LEU A 111 -7.62 1.03 6.41
C LEU A 111 -7.27 1.20 7.88
N ILE A 112 -7.48 2.38 8.46
CA ILE A 112 -7.24 2.62 9.90
C ILE A 112 -8.15 1.75 10.75
N SER A 113 -9.44 1.70 10.41
CA SER A 113 -10.39 0.83 11.10
C SER A 113 -10.03 -0.66 11.02
N MET A 114 -9.41 -1.11 9.91
CA MET A 114 -8.90 -2.49 9.79
C MET A 114 -7.64 -2.70 10.61
N TYR A 115 -6.73 -1.74 10.58
CA TYR A 115 -5.46 -1.80 11.28
C TYR A 115 -5.63 -1.78 12.81
N GLU A 116 -6.47 -0.90 13.35
CA GLU A 116 -6.80 -0.87 14.79
C GLU A 116 -7.39 -2.21 15.27
N ARG A 117 -8.36 -2.76 14.54
CA ARG A 117 -8.95 -4.08 14.85
C ARG A 117 -7.91 -5.20 14.81
N HIS A 118 -6.94 -5.11 13.90
CA HIS A 118 -5.84 -6.07 13.82
C HIS A 118 -4.95 -5.99 15.07
N LEU A 119 -4.57 -4.78 15.51
CA LEU A 119 -3.78 -4.58 16.73
C LEU A 119 -4.52 -5.01 18.00
N ASP A 120 -5.82 -4.76 18.10
CA ASP A 120 -6.66 -5.24 19.19
C ASP A 120 -6.67 -6.77 19.25
N GLY A 121 -6.78 -7.43 18.09
CA GLY A 121 -6.68 -8.88 17.99
C GLY A 121 -5.33 -9.42 18.50
N MET A 122 -4.23 -8.81 18.06
CA MET A 122 -2.89 -9.19 18.52
C MET A 122 -2.67 -8.99 20.01
N SER A 123 -3.25 -7.94 20.60
CA SER A 123 -3.12 -7.62 22.03
C SER A 123 -3.86 -8.62 22.91
N ASN A 124 -4.96 -9.20 22.41
CA ASN A 124 -5.77 -10.18 23.14
C ASN A 124 -5.21 -11.62 23.07
N ASP A 125 -4.27 -11.88 22.16
CA ASP A 125 -3.63 -13.20 21.96
C ASP A 125 -2.26 -13.34 22.67
N GLY A 126 -1.77 -12.28 23.32
CA GLY A 126 -0.50 -12.24 24.07
C GLY A 126 -0.67 -12.41 25.57
#